data_AF-A0A7R7CQQ7-F1
#
_entry.id   AF-A0A7R7CQQ7-F1
#
_cell.length_a   1.000
_cell.length_b   1.000
_cell.length_c   1.000
_cell.angle_alpha   90.00
_cell.angle_beta   90.00
_cell.angle_gamma   90.00
#
_symmetry.space_group_name_H-M   'P 1'
#
loop_
_entity.id
_entity.type
_entity.pdbx_description
1 polymer ?
#
loop_
_entity_poly.entity_id
_entity_poly.type
_entity_poly.pdbx_seq_one_letter_code
_entity_poly.pdbx_strand_id
1 'polypeptide(L)'
;MPFDDKVVWSEGMFIRAQHFQQEGRHVERLLNGRVRGLRAYGWGLTELVLNRELLSIGRFAVERAAGVFEDGTPFSVPDGAAELQPLQLGENLRNCVVYLTLPITQPGSRETADDGADMLTRYATRDIEVPDANSGESAPVPITVAKLRLGYAPETSERNGLLGIGLARVVEVRADNTVVLDDGYIPPALDSQILPVLAGLLTEIVGLLNHRGEAIAARLASGSAAGRLNESAAPDDIAEFRNRTLDEIKRFETAAMAKDVPNRTVRIARYALSATIDDVILNTRWGGQSGWANGSLVSVLYNETWGGERFYDLLSQLMANPEDNVDALELMAICLAIGFVGKYRVSEGGLGQHTRLRHDLYRAIRRVRGPYDRSLSAAWQGVAAPHRAPRSMAGPWLAAAIVAALLAALWIFSSISLRGTVEAAAEKIRVLAPAMPVVVERTGVPDIPDPKPPVRQTQIERLSAFLASDIAAGTVEVAPSGTSVLIRMLKASFPSGGLDISGTEDPLVGRIGAALNGEKGPILVIGHTDNVPVGPGSPLGDNMAISVARARSAADMLRRHVDDPSRVSFEGRGETDPIASNATAEGRARNRRVEFQIPAEPQT
;
A
#
# COMPACT_ATOMS: atom_id res chain seq x y z
N MET A 1 -5.86 13.24 7.52
CA MET A 1 -4.73 13.96 6.89
C MET A 1 -5.15 14.39 5.49
N PRO A 2 -4.71 15.55 5.00
CA PRO A 2 -5.10 16.11 3.69
C PRO A 2 -4.49 15.39 2.47
N PHE A 3 -3.96 14.17 2.63
CA PHE A 3 -3.17 13.47 1.61
C PHE A 3 -3.97 13.11 0.34
N ASP A 4 -5.30 13.02 0.44
CA ASP A 4 -6.20 12.61 -0.65
C ASP A 4 -7.34 13.63 -0.90
N ASP A 5 -7.14 14.86 -0.45
CA ASP A 5 -8.09 15.96 -0.64
C ASP A 5 -8.07 16.47 -2.09
N LYS A 6 -9.20 17.03 -2.51
CA LYS A 6 -9.40 17.51 -3.88
C LYS A 6 -8.51 18.71 -4.19
N VAL A 7 -7.94 18.76 -5.40
CA VAL A 7 -7.19 19.92 -5.87
C VAL A 7 -8.15 21.05 -6.25
N VAL A 8 -7.84 22.26 -5.80
CA VAL A 8 -8.53 23.49 -6.24
C VAL A 8 -7.75 24.09 -7.39
N TRP A 9 -8.34 24.11 -8.58
CA TRP A 9 -7.76 24.72 -9.77
C TRP A 9 -8.21 26.18 -9.85
N SER A 10 -7.26 27.12 -9.74
CA SER A 10 -7.53 28.55 -9.87
C SER A 10 -6.90 29.13 -11.13
N GLU A 11 -7.53 30.18 -11.67
CA GLU A 11 -6.97 30.95 -12.77
C GLU A 11 -5.60 31.53 -12.39
N GLY A 12 -4.64 31.49 -13.32
CA GLY A 12 -3.27 31.95 -13.09
C GLY A 12 -2.40 31.05 -12.20
N MET A 13 -2.90 29.87 -11.77
CA MET A 13 -2.10 28.93 -10.98
C MET A 13 -0.95 28.33 -11.78
N PHE A 14 0.25 28.32 -11.20
CA PHE A 14 1.40 27.63 -11.79
C PHE A 14 1.30 26.11 -11.56
N ILE A 15 1.14 25.34 -12.63
CA ILE A 15 0.96 23.89 -12.57
C ILE A 15 2.27 23.19 -12.19
N ARG A 16 2.21 22.23 -11.26
CA ARG A 16 3.32 21.40 -10.80
C ARG A 16 2.89 19.94 -10.73
N ALA A 17 3.85 19.02 -10.67
CA ALA A 17 3.58 17.58 -10.58
C ALA A 17 2.68 17.20 -9.39
N GLN A 18 2.79 17.92 -8.27
CA GLN A 18 2.00 17.68 -7.07
C GLN A 18 0.50 17.84 -7.31
N HIS A 19 0.08 18.75 -8.21
CA HIS A 19 -1.35 18.91 -8.53
C HIS A 19 -1.91 17.65 -9.18
N PHE A 20 -1.19 17.05 -10.12
CA PHE A 20 -1.63 15.81 -10.78
C PHE A 20 -1.55 14.60 -9.85
N GLN A 21 -0.51 14.49 -9.03
CA GLN A 21 -0.37 13.43 -8.03
C GLN A 21 -1.52 13.47 -7.01
N GLN A 22 -1.81 14.65 -6.48
CA GLN A 22 -2.88 14.86 -5.51
C GLN A 22 -4.27 14.58 -6.12
N GLU A 23 -4.52 15.06 -7.34
CA GLU A 23 -5.78 14.80 -8.03
C GLU A 23 -5.95 13.29 -8.32
N GLY A 24 -4.87 12.59 -8.70
CA GLY A 24 -4.87 11.14 -8.86
C GLY A 24 -5.30 10.41 -7.59
N ARG A 25 -4.67 10.72 -6.44
CA ARG A 25 -5.06 10.15 -5.13
C ARG A 25 -6.50 10.48 -4.76
N HIS A 26 -6.95 11.70 -5.04
CA HIS A 26 -8.33 12.10 -4.78
C HIS A 26 -9.34 11.23 -5.56
N VAL A 27 -9.08 11.01 -6.85
CA VAL A 27 -9.91 10.17 -7.71
C VAL A 27 -9.90 8.71 -7.23
N GLU A 28 -8.74 8.15 -6.91
CA GLU A 28 -8.62 6.80 -6.34
C GLU A 28 -9.41 6.67 -5.03
N ARG A 29 -9.32 7.66 -4.13
CA ARG A 29 -10.11 7.68 -2.90
C ARG A 29 -11.61 7.70 -3.17
N LEU A 30 -12.08 8.48 -4.14
CA LEU A 30 -13.50 8.52 -4.51
C LEU A 30 -13.97 7.16 -5.05
N LEU A 31 -13.18 6.52 -5.91
CA LEU A 31 -13.46 5.18 -6.44
C LEU A 31 -13.53 4.15 -5.32
N ASN A 32 -12.50 4.08 -4.49
CA ASN A 32 -12.45 3.18 -3.34
C ASN A 32 -13.61 3.42 -2.36
N GLY A 33 -13.94 4.70 -2.09
CA GLY A 33 -15.07 5.06 -1.24
C GLY A 33 -16.43 4.59 -1.77
N ARG A 34 -16.61 4.56 -3.10
CA ARG A 34 -17.82 4.01 -3.74
C ARG A 34 -17.85 2.49 -3.77
N VAL A 35 -16.73 1.85 -4.06
CA VAL A 35 -16.66 0.39 -4.30
C VAL A 35 -16.61 -0.41 -3.00
N ARG A 36 -15.92 0.10 -1.97
CA ARG A 36 -15.70 -0.63 -0.70
C ARG A 36 -17.00 -0.97 0.03
N GLY A 37 -18.06 -0.19 -0.17
CA GLY A 37 -19.39 -0.46 0.39
C GLY A 37 -20.22 -1.49 -0.36
N LEU A 38 -19.83 -1.87 -1.59
CA LEU A 38 -20.62 -2.79 -2.44
C LEU A 38 -20.40 -4.26 -2.09
N ARG A 39 -19.19 -4.62 -1.62
CA ARG A 39 -18.82 -5.99 -1.29
C ARG A 39 -17.90 -6.02 -0.08
N ALA A 40 -18.27 -6.78 0.95
CA ALA A 40 -17.37 -7.10 2.04
C ALA A 40 -16.20 -7.94 1.50
N TYR A 41 -14.97 -7.60 1.89
CA TYR A 41 -13.73 -8.26 1.41
C TYR A 41 -13.62 -8.24 -0.13
N GLY A 42 -13.83 -7.08 -0.75
CA GLY A 42 -13.72 -6.87 -2.20
C GLY A 42 -12.29 -6.90 -2.78
N TRP A 43 -11.39 -7.65 -2.16
CA TRP A 43 -10.00 -7.85 -2.59
C TRP A 43 -9.69 -9.35 -2.77
N GLY A 44 -8.65 -9.66 -3.53
CA GLY A 44 -8.25 -11.03 -3.86
C GLY A 44 -8.01 -11.23 -5.36
N LEU A 45 -7.75 -12.47 -5.73
CA LEU A 45 -7.44 -12.88 -7.10
C LEU A 45 -8.70 -12.98 -7.96
N THR A 46 -8.61 -12.49 -9.19
CA THR A 46 -9.55 -12.74 -10.29
C THR A 46 -8.94 -13.62 -11.36
N GLU A 47 -7.65 -13.93 -11.26
CA GLU A 47 -6.94 -14.86 -12.12
C GLU A 47 -5.63 -15.33 -11.45
N LEU A 48 -5.28 -16.59 -11.63
CA LEU A 48 -4.01 -17.16 -11.16
C LEU A 48 -3.54 -18.31 -12.06
N VAL A 49 -2.39 -18.14 -12.69
CA VAL A 49 -1.68 -19.18 -13.44
C VAL A 49 -0.22 -19.19 -12.98
N LEU A 50 0.21 -20.30 -12.38
CA LEU A 50 1.58 -20.48 -11.90
C LEU A 50 2.46 -21.08 -13.00
N ASN A 51 3.70 -20.61 -13.09
CA ASN A 51 4.67 -21.16 -14.04
C ASN A 51 5.18 -22.53 -13.53
N ARG A 52 4.68 -23.62 -14.11
CA ARG A 52 5.03 -24.99 -13.71
C ARG A 52 6.46 -25.39 -14.08
N GLU A 53 7.04 -24.80 -15.12
CA GLU A 53 8.42 -25.08 -15.53
C GLU A 53 9.41 -24.55 -14.50
N LEU A 54 9.21 -23.32 -14.00
CA LEU A 54 10.07 -22.72 -12.97
C LEU A 54 9.97 -23.47 -11.64
N LEU A 55 8.79 -24.00 -11.30
CA LEU A 55 8.60 -24.82 -10.09
C LEU A 55 9.41 -26.13 -10.14
N SER A 56 9.70 -26.67 -11.34
CA SER A 56 10.53 -27.87 -11.49
C SER A 56 12.02 -27.64 -11.18
N ILE A 57 12.46 -26.38 -11.13
CA ILE A 57 13.85 -25.99 -10.88
C ILE A 57 14.02 -25.15 -9.59
N GLY A 58 13.07 -25.23 -8.66
CA GLY A 58 13.17 -24.56 -7.34
C GLY A 58 12.78 -23.09 -7.34
N ARG A 59 12.15 -22.60 -8.41
CA ARG A 59 11.75 -21.19 -8.53
C ARG A 59 10.24 -21.03 -8.54
N PHE A 60 9.77 -19.99 -7.85
CA PHE A 60 8.36 -19.63 -7.83
C PHE A 60 8.12 -18.39 -8.70
N ALA A 61 7.19 -18.51 -9.64
CA ALA A 61 6.70 -17.38 -10.42
C ALA A 61 5.27 -17.63 -10.89
N VAL A 62 4.54 -16.54 -11.11
CA VAL A 62 3.26 -16.56 -11.81
C VAL A 62 3.52 -16.30 -13.29
N GLU A 63 2.81 -17.01 -14.14
CA GLU A 63 2.76 -16.71 -15.58
C GLU A 63 1.76 -15.58 -15.82
N ARG A 64 0.57 -15.68 -15.21
CA ARG A 64 -0.49 -14.68 -15.26
C ARG A 64 -1.17 -14.59 -13.90
N ALA A 65 -1.43 -13.37 -13.45
CA ALA A 65 -2.18 -13.13 -12.24
C ALA A 65 -2.88 -11.78 -12.33
N ALA A 66 -4.12 -11.71 -11.85
CA ALA A 66 -4.85 -10.46 -11.77
C ALA A 66 -5.71 -10.46 -10.51
N GLY A 67 -6.00 -9.27 -10.00
CA GLY A 67 -6.83 -9.11 -8.82
C GLY A 67 -6.75 -7.72 -8.23
N VAL A 68 -7.13 -7.63 -6.96
CA VAL A 68 -7.17 -6.37 -6.21
C VAL A 68 -6.54 -6.58 -4.83
N PHE A 69 -5.62 -5.70 -4.44
CA PHE A 69 -5.03 -5.69 -3.09
C PHE A 69 -6.01 -5.13 -2.04
N GLU A 70 -5.72 -5.35 -0.76
CA GLU A 70 -6.58 -4.94 0.36
C GLU A 70 -6.86 -3.43 0.41
N ASP A 71 -5.96 -2.61 -0.12
CA ASP A 71 -6.10 -1.15 -0.22
C ASP A 71 -6.94 -0.68 -1.44
N GLY A 72 -7.41 -1.64 -2.25
CA GLY A 72 -8.23 -1.39 -3.44
C GLY A 72 -7.43 -1.25 -4.73
N THR A 73 -6.10 -1.35 -4.71
CA THR A 73 -5.31 -1.25 -5.93
C THR A 73 -5.44 -2.49 -6.80
N PRO A 74 -5.93 -2.35 -8.05
CA PRO A 74 -5.97 -3.45 -9.00
C PRO A 74 -4.56 -3.73 -9.54
N PHE A 75 -4.29 -4.98 -9.88
CA PHE A 75 -3.05 -5.38 -10.53
C PHE A 75 -3.31 -6.41 -11.63
N SER A 76 -2.38 -6.46 -12.59
CA SER A 76 -2.31 -7.52 -13.60
C SER A 76 -0.85 -7.82 -13.92
N VAL A 77 -0.55 -9.10 -14.10
CA VAL A 77 0.77 -9.62 -14.51
C VAL A 77 0.56 -10.40 -15.81
N PRO A 78 1.32 -10.11 -16.88
CA PRO A 78 2.50 -9.23 -16.92
C PRO A 78 2.19 -7.73 -17.21
N ASP A 79 1.01 -7.38 -17.70
CA ASP A 79 0.79 -6.08 -18.36
C ASP A 79 0.78 -4.86 -17.41
N GLY A 80 0.33 -5.03 -16.17
CA GLY A 80 0.10 -3.97 -15.19
C GLY A 80 1.23 -3.75 -14.18
N ALA A 81 2.26 -4.58 -14.21
CA ALA A 81 3.35 -4.57 -13.24
C ALA A 81 4.71 -4.28 -13.88
N ALA A 82 5.67 -3.87 -13.04
CA ALA A 82 7.08 -3.93 -13.38
C ALA A 82 7.49 -5.41 -13.54
N GLU A 83 8.66 -5.66 -14.10
CA GLU A 83 9.14 -7.03 -14.29
C GLU A 83 9.25 -7.75 -12.94
N LEU A 84 8.45 -8.81 -12.77
CA LEU A 84 8.35 -9.56 -11.52
C LEU A 84 9.39 -10.70 -11.53
N GLN A 85 10.46 -10.52 -10.76
CA GLN A 85 11.55 -11.48 -10.71
C GLN A 85 11.12 -12.79 -10.03
N PRO A 86 11.41 -13.97 -10.63
CA PRO A 86 11.14 -15.27 -10.01
C PRO A 86 11.81 -15.40 -8.65
N LEU A 87 11.08 -15.93 -7.67
CA LEU A 87 11.59 -16.17 -6.32
C LEU A 87 12.32 -17.51 -6.24
N GLN A 88 13.58 -17.49 -5.85
CA GLN A 88 14.30 -18.72 -5.50
C GLN A 88 13.80 -19.22 -4.13
N LEU A 89 13.26 -20.43 -4.08
CA LEU A 89 12.86 -21.07 -2.83
C LEU A 89 14.05 -21.83 -2.23
N GLY A 90 14.24 -21.72 -0.92
CA GLY A 90 15.31 -22.43 -0.21
C GLY A 90 14.99 -23.92 -0.04
N GLU A 91 16.01 -24.77 -0.08
CA GLU A 91 15.89 -26.24 0.01
C GLU A 91 15.19 -26.74 1.29
N ASN A 92 15.23 -25.95 2.37
CA ASN A 92 14.60 -26.29 3.65
C ASN A 92 13.19 -25.73 3.83
N LEU A 93 12.63 -25.04 2.82
CA LEU A 93 11.32 -24.41 2.91
C LEU A 93 10.21 -25.47 2.90
N ARG A 94 9.42 -25.52 3.97
CA ARG A 94 8.31 -26.47 4.15
C ARG A 94 7.09 -25.77 4.72
N ASN A 95 5.91 -26.22 4.32
CA ASN A 95 4.60 -25.74 4.77
C ASN A 95 4.52 -24.19 4.86
N CYS A 96 4.85 -23.51 3.78
CA CYS A 96 5.00 -22.06 3.74
C CYS A 96 4.13 -21.46 2.64
N VAL A 97 3.39 -20.40 2.95
CA VAL A 97 2.63 -19.64 1.93
C VAL A 97 3.55 -18.65 1.22
N VAL A 98 3.50 -18.63 -0.11
CA VAL A 98 4.15 -17.59 -0.92
C VAL A 98 3.13 -16.50 -1.22
N TYR A 99 3.49 -15.26 -0.91
CA TYR A 99 2.66 -14.08 -1.13
C TYR A 99 3.13 -13.29 -2.34
N LEU A 100 2.19 -12.75 -3.11
CA LEU A 100 2.41 -11.60 -3.96
C LEU A 100 2.39 -10.35 -3.10
N THR A 101 3.40 -9.50 -3.21
CA THR A 101 3.56 -8.32 -2.36
C THR A 101 3.52 -7.02 -3.14
N LEU A 102 3.05 -5.96 -2.49
CA LEU A 102 3.05 -4.59 -3.01
C LEU A 102 3.36 -3.59 -1.88
N PRO A 103 4.33 -2.66 -2.02
CA PRO A 103 4.61 -1.67 -0.99
C PRO A 103 3.43 -0.76 -0.65
N ILE A 104 3.18 -0.52 0.64
CA ILE A 104 2.11 0.37 1.10
C ILE A 104 2.41 1.84 0.75
N THR A 105 1.37 2.60 0.44
CA THR A 105 1.50 4.06 0.27
C THR A 105 1.58 4.73 1.63
N GLN A 106 2.60 5.57 1.85
CA GLN A 106 2.75 6.34 3.09
C GLN A 106 2.82 7.85 2.78
N PRO A 107 2.03 8.70 3.45
CA PRO A 107 2.09 10.14 3.27
C PRO A 107 3.51 10.68 3.49
N GLY A 108 4.01 11.47 2.54
CA GLY A 108 5.35 12.07 2.59
C GLY A 108 6.50 11.15 2.18
N SER A 109 6.23 9.87 1.92
CA SER A 109 7.22 8.94 1.36
C SER A 109 7.27 9.03 -0.16
N ARG A 110 8.42 8.64 -0.73
CA ARG A 110 8.61 8.55 -2.18
C ARG A 110 7.81 7.36 -2.74
N GLU A 111 6.98 7.60 -3.76
CA GLU A 111 6.13 6.56 -4.35
C GLU A 111 6.74 5.87 -5.58
N THR A 112 7.68 6.52 -6.27
CA THR A 112 8.34 6.02 -7.50
C THR A 112 9.85 6.00 -7.35
N ALA A 113 10.49 4.93 -7.83
CA ALA A 113 11.94 4.86 -8.01
C ALA A 113 12.28 3.99 -9.22
N ASP A 114 13.51 4.09 -9.71
CA ASP A 114 14.02 3.22 -10.77
C ASP A 114 14.19 1.78 -10.24
N ASP A 115 14.16 0.79 -11.14
CA ASP A 115 14.17 -0.64 -10.78
C ASP A 115 15.41 -1.10 -10.00
N GLY A 116 16.51 -0.35 -10.04
CA GLY A 116 17.73 -0.64 -9.28
C GLY A 116 17.82 0.04 -7.90
N ALA A 117 16.83 0.82 -7.50
CA ALA A 117 16.88 1.54 -6.23
C ALA A 117 16.49 0.61 -5.06
N ASP A 118 17.34 0.55 -4.03
CA ASP A 118 17.13 -0.19 -2.76
C ASP A 118 16.05 0.46 -1.85
N MET A 119 15.10 1.16 -2.46
CA MET A 119 14.07 1.92 -1.78
C MET A 119 12.71 1.25 -1.99
N LEU A 120 11.96 1.08 -0.90
CA LEU A 120 10.64 0.45 -0.90
C LEU A 120 9.58 1.39 -1.49
N THR A 121 9.58 1.57 -2.81
CA THR A 121 8.59 2.39 -3.54
C THR A 121 7.49 1.53 -4.15
N ARG A 122 6.27 2.05 -4.14
CA ARG A 122 5.09 1.35 -4.68
C ARG A 122 5.18 1.13 -6.18
N TYR A 123 5.79 2.08 -6.88
CA TYR A 123 5.92 2.07 -8.32
C TYR A 123 7.38 2.05 -8.76
N ALA A 124 7.62 1.37 -9.88
CA ALA A 124 8.80 1.48 -10.71
C ALA A 124 8.55 2.45 -11.87
N THR A 125 9.56 3.22 -12.24
CA THR A 125 9.57 4.06 -13.44
C THR A 125 9.91 3.23 -14.68
N ARG A 126 9.19 3.44 -15.77
CA ARG A 126 9.47 2.81 -17.06
C ARG A 126 9.16 3.74 -18.21
N ASP A 127 10.06 3.86 -19.17
CA ASP A 127 9.81 4.66 -20.37
C ASP A 127 9.01 3.83 -21.38
N ILE A 128 7.95 4.43 -21.92
CA ILE A 128 7.10 3.87 -22.97
C ILE A 128 6.92 4.89 -24.09
N GLU A 129 6.84 4.40 -25.32
CA GLU A 129 6.53 5.23 -26.49
C GLU A 129 5.01 5.33 -26.64
N VAL A 130 4.47 6.55 -26.57
CA VAL A 130 3.01 6.78 -26.67
C VAL A 130 2.69 7.58 -27.92
N PRO A 131 1.88 7.02 -28.86
CA PRO A 131 1.42 7.75 -30.02
C PRO A 131 0.33 8.77 -29.64
N ASP A 132 0.24 9.85 -30.42
CA ASP A 132 -0.86 10.81 -30.28
C ASP A 132 -2.12 10.24 -30.94
N ALA A 133 -3.17 10.07 -30.12
CA ALA A 133 -4.44 9.51 -30.55
C ALA A 133 -5.27 10.45 -31.46
N ASN A 134 -4.92 11.74 -31.56
CA ASN A 134 -5.74 12.74 -32.27
C ASN A 134 -5.15 13.16 -33.62
N SER A 135 -3.83 13.08 -33.80
CA SER A 135 -3.15 13.62 -34.99
C SER A 135 -2.93 12.60 -36.11
N GLY A 136 -3.20 11.31 -35.88
CA GLY A 136 -3.22 10.25 -36.90
C GLY A 136 -1.87 9.84 -37.50
N GLU A 137 -0.87 10.73 -37.52
CA GLU A 137 0.46 10.52 -38.14
C GLU A 137 1.63 11.00 -37.27
N SER A 138 1.42 11.30 -35.98
CA SER A 138 2.52 11.72 -35.11
C SER A 138 3.39 10.55 -34.68
N ALA A 139 4.72 10.75 -34.73
CA ALA A 139 5.67 9.82 -34.15
C ALA A 139 5.37 9.62 -32.65
N PRO A 140 5.47 8.39 -32.12
CA PRO A 140 5.39 8.14 -30.70
C PRO A 140 6.37 9.01 -29.92
N VAL A 141 5.96 9.45 -28.74
CA VAL A 141 6.80 10.22 -27.82
C VAL A 141 7.12 9.35 -26.61
N PRO A 142 8.40 9.28 -26.18
CA PRO A 142 8.76 8.60 -24.96
C PRO A 142 8.18 9.36 -23.76
N ILE A 143 7.40 8.66 -22.94
CA ILE A 143 6.93 9.14 -21.65
C ILE A 143 7.30 8.14 -20.56
N THR A 144 7.71 8.64 -19.40
CA THR A 144 7.95 7.82 -18.22
C THR A 144 6.63 7.54 -17.50
N VAL A 145 6.29 6.26 -17.35
CA VAL A 145 5.10 5.80 -16.62
C VAL A 145 5.48 5.06 -15.35
N ALA A 146 4.54 5.01 -14.42
CA ALA A 146 4.63 4.23 -13.19
C ALA A 146 4.02 2.83 -13.42
N LYS A 147 4.79 1.77 -13.13
CA LYS A 147 4.33 0.38 -13.10
C LYS A 147 4.37 -0.15 -11.67
N LEU A 148 3.42 -0.98 -11.27
CA LEU A 148 3.37 -1.51 -9.90
C LEU A 148 4.63 -2.34 -9.62
N ARG A 149 5.30 -2.07 -8.50
CA ARG A 149 6.45 -2.85 -8.03
C ARG A 149 5.96 -4.05 -7.23
N LEU A 150 5.55 -5.08 -7.96
CA LEU A 150 5.16 -6.35 -7.36
C LEU A 150 6.41 -7.13 -6.95
N GLY A 151 6.27 -7.96 -5.93
CA GLY A 151 7.31 -8.88 -5.46
C GLY A 151 6.72 -10.20 -4.97
N TYR A 152 7.60 -11.15 -4.67
CA TYR A 152 7.23 -12.36 -3.95
C TYR A 152 7.89 -12.35 -2.57
N ALA A 153 7.14 -12.76 -1.56
CA ALA A 153 7.69 -13.00 -0.23
C ALA A 153 7.13 -14.31 0.34
N PRO A 154 7.97 -15.25 0.78
CA PRO A 154 7.49 -16.36 1.58
C PRO A 154 6.98 -15.84 2.93
N GLU A 155 6.07 -16.59 3.53
CA GLU A 155 5.47 -16.27 4.84
C GLU A 155 6.51 -16.04 5.94
N THR A 156 7.68 -16.67 5.82
CA THR A 156 8.81 -16.57 6.74
C THR A 156 9.62 -15.28 6.62
N SER A 157 9.48 -14.52 5.54
CA SER A 157 10.22 -13.27 5.33
C SER A 157 9.57 -12.10 6.06
N GLU A 158 10.38 -11.09 6.41
CA GLU A 158 9.88 -9.82 6.93
C GLU A 158 9.07 -9.08 5.84
N ARG A 159 7.83 -8.71 6.16
CA ARG A 159 6.88 -8.05 5.22
C ARG A 159 6.42 -6.68 5.72
N ASN A 160 7.20 -6.05 6.60
CA ASN A 160 6.87 -4.73 7.13
C ASN A 160 6.80 -3.70 5.99
N GLY A 161 5.65 -3.02 5.87
CA GLY A 161 5.42 -2.07 4.78
C GLY A 161 4.98 -2.69 3.45
N LEU A 162 4.64 -3.98 3.41
CA LEU A 162 4.12 -4.66 2.23
C LEU A 162 2.68 -5.13 2.46
N LEU A 163 1.82 -4.90 1.47
CA LEU A 163 0.57 -5.64 1.31
C LEU A 163 0.89 -7.03 0.75
N GLY A 164 0.02 -8.02 1.02
CA GLY A 164 0.25 -9.39 0.59
C GLY A 164 -1.03 -10.12 0.19
N ILE A 165 -1.03 -10.77 -0.97
CA ILE A 165 -2.05 -11.75 -1.36
C ILE A 165 -1.39 -13.12 -1.41
N GLY A 166 -1.90 -14.08 -0.63
CA GLY A 166 -1.40 -15.45 -0.67
C GLY A 166 -1.70 -16.08 -2.03
N LEU A 167 -0.67 -16.62 -2.69
CA LEU A 167 -0.80 -17.22 -4.03
C LEU A 167 -0.86 -18.74 -3.97
N ALA A 168 0.07 -19.36 -3.24
CA ALA A 168 0.19 -20.81 -3.14
C ALA A 168 0.85 -21.21 -1.82
N ARG A 169 0.55 -22.40 -1.33
CA ARG A 169 1.26 -23.02 -0.21
C ARG A 169 2.25 -24.06 -0.76
N VAL A 170 3.52 -23.90 -0.40
CA VAL A 170 4.58 -24.88 -0.65
C VAL A 170 4.56 -25.91 0.47
N VAL A 171 4.37 -27.18 0.12
CA VAL A 171 4.45 -28.30 1.07
C VAL A 171 5.91 -28.53 1.43
N GLU A 172 6.75 -28.69 0.41
CA GLU A 172 8.20 -28.84 0.53
C GLU A 172 8.90 -28.52 -0.79
N VAL A 173 10.20 -28.22 -0.70
CA VAL A 173 11.13 -28.28 -1.83
C VAL A 173 11.89 -29.60 -1.74
N ARG A 174 11.82 -30.41 -2.79
CA ARG A 174 12.48 -31.73 -2.84
C ARG A 174 13.99 -31.59 -3.05
N ALA A 175 14.71 -32.70 -2.84
CA ALA A 175 16.16 -32.76 -3.03
C ALA A 175 16.61 -32.54 -4.50
N ASP A 176 15.71 -32.71 -5.47
CA ASP A 176 15.92 -32.40 -6.88
C ASP A 176 15.55 -30.95 -7.24
N ASN A 177 15.32 -30.10 -6.23
CA ASN A 177 14.79 -28.73 -6.34
C ASN A 177 13.35 -28.62 -6.83
N THR A 178 12.62 -29.72 -7.06
CA THR A 178 11.22 -29.64 -7.44
C THR A 178 10.38 -29.08 -6.29
N VAL A 179 9.59 -28.04 -6.56
CA VAL A 179 8.68 -27.43 -5.60
C VAL A 179 7.35 -28.17 -5.61
N VAL A 180 6.95 -28.71 -4.45
CA VAL A 180 5.65 -29.37 -4.28
C VAL A 180 4.67 -28.38 -3.67
N LEU A 181 3.57 -28.12 -4.38
CA LEU A 181 2.50 -27.24 -3.92
C LEU A 181 1.37 -28.06 -3.26
N ASP A 182 0.68 -27.44 -2.32
CA ASP A 182 -0.57 -27.95 -1.75
C ASP A 182 -1.72 -27.63 -2.71
N ASP A 183 -2.17 -28.63 -3.46
CA ASP A 183 -3.30 -28.49 -4.39
C ASP A 183 -4.64 -28.21 -3.67
N GLY A 184 -4.72 -28.42 -2.35
CA GLY A 184 -5.88 -28.08 -1.53
C GLY A 184 -5.90 -26.64 -1.01
N TYR A 185 -4.84 -25.87 -1.25
CA TYR A 185 -4.77 -24.48 -0.79
C TYR A 185 -5.72 -23.58 -1.59
N ILE A 186 -6.55 -22.81 -0.86
CA ILE A 186 -7.50 -21.85 -1.43
C ILE A 186 -6.98 -20.43 -1.13
N PRO A 187 -6.42 -19.72 -2.12
CA PRO A 187 -6.00 -18.33 -1.94
C PRO A 187 -7.21 -17.38 -1.82
N PRO A 188 -7.04 -16.16 -1.29
CA PRO A 188 -8.06 -15.13 -1.33
C PRO A 188 -8.42 -14.81 -2.79
N ALA A 189 -9.67 -15.12 -3.20
CA ALA A 189 -10.14 -14.95 -4.57
C ALA A 189 -11.51 -14.27 -4.60
N LEU A 190 -11.73 -13.43 -5.61
CA LEU A 190 -12.99 -12.74 -5.88
C LEU A 190 -13.93 -13.54 -6.76
N ASP A 191 -13.37 -14.48 -7.52
CA ASP A 191 -14.06 -15.46 -8.35
C ASP A 191 -13.74 -16.88 -7.85
N SER A 192 -14.76 -17.72 -7.67
CA SER A 192 -14.58 -19.11 -7.28
C SER A 192 -14.16 -20.03 -8.44
N GLN A 193 -14.44 -19.63 -9.69
CA GLN A 193 -14.18 -20.48 -10.87
C GLN A 193 -12.70 -20.56 -11.22
N ILE A 194 -11.90 -19.57 -10.83
CA ILE A 194 -10.47 -19.56 -11.09
C ILE A 194 -9.70 -20.55 -10.21
N LEU A 195 -10.33 -21.04 -9.14
CA LEU A 195 -9.73 -21.96 -8.19
C LEU A 195 -10.17 -23.38 -8.51
N PRO A 196 -9.27 -24.26 -8.98
CA PRO A 196 -9.63 -25.63 -9.37
C PRO A 196 -10.35 -26.41 -8.27
N VAL A 197 -9.97 -26.21 -7.00
CA VAL A 197 -10.59 -26.85 -5.84
C VAL A 197 -12.07 -26.47 -5.72
N LEU A 198 -12.38 -25.17 -5.77
CA LEU A 198 -13.75 -24.68 -5.62
C LEU A 198 -14.60 -24.99 -6.86
N ALA A 199 -14.03 -24.83 -8.06
CA ALA A 199 -14.69 -25.20 -9.30
C ALA A 199 -15.03 -26.70 -9.35
N GLY A 200 -14.11 -27.55 -8.90
CA GLY A 200 -14.32 -28.99 -8.76
C GLY A 200 -15.44 -29.33 -7.80
N LEU A 201 -15.43 -28.76 -6.59
CA LEU A 201 -16.49 -28.95 -5.59
C LEU A 201 -17.86 -28.47 -6.10
N LEU A 202 -17.93 -27.33 -6.79
CA LEU A 202 -19.16 -26.84 -7.39
C LEU A 202 -19.68 -27.80 -8.47
N THR A 203 -18.80 -28.30 -9.32
CA THR A 203 -19.14 -29.27 -10.37
C THR A 203 -19.65 -30.58 -9.76
N GLU A 204 -19.01 -31.06 -8.70
CA GLU A 204 -19.43 -32.26 -7.97
C GLU A 204 -20.80 -32.06 -7.33
N ILE A 205 -21.04 -30.94 -6.64
CA ILE A 205 -22.34 -30.63 -6.04
C ILE A 205 -23.43 -30.57 -7.10
N VAL A 206 -23.19 -29.87 -8.22
CA VAL A 206 -24.15 -29.80 -9.34
C VAL A 206 -24.42 -31.19 -9.92
N GLY A 207 -23.37 -32.00 -10.10
CA GLY A 207 -23.50 -33.38 -10.56
C GLY A 207 -24.35 -34.24 -9.61
N LEU A 208 -24.08 -34.16 -8.31
CA LEU A 208 -24.85 -34.86 -7.27
C LEU A 208 -26.32 -34.43 -7.24
N LEU A 209 -26.59 -33.12 -7.39
CA LEU A 209 -27.95 -32.59 -7.44
C LEU A 209 -28.69 -33.06 -8.68
N ASN A 210 -28.06 -33.04 -9.85
CA ASN A 210 -28.65 -33.53 -11.09
C ASN A 210 -28.94 -35.03 -11.00
N HIS A 211 -27.98 -35.82 -10.54
CA HIS A 211 -28.17 -37.26 -10.37
C HIS A 211 -29.31 -37.58 -9.39
N ARG A 212 -29.41 -36.83 -8.29
CA ARG A 212 -30.50 -37.00 -7.32
C ARG A 212 -31.84 -36.53 -7.89
N GLY A 213 -31.85 -35.45 -8.67
CA GLY A 213 -33.01 -34.97 -9.40
C GLY A 213 -33.55 -36.01 -10.39
N GLU A 214 -32.66 -36.60 -11.19
CA GLU A 214 -33.00 -37.69 -12.12
C GLU A 214 -33.50 -38.93 -11.39
N ALA A 215 -32.85 -39.34 -10.29
CA ALA A 215 -33.30 -40.49 -9.50
C ALA A 215 -34.69 -40.27 -8.89
N ILE A 216 -35.00 -39.06 -8.44
CA ILE A 216 -36.34 -38.71 -7.93
C ILE A 216 -37.35 -38.66 -9.08
N ALA A 217 -37.02 -38.03 -10.20
CA ALA A 217 -37.87 -37.95 -11.38
C ALA A 217 -38.18 -39.34 -11.95
N ALA A 218 -37.17 -40.21 -12.04
CA ALA A 218 -37.32 -41.61 -12.44
C ALA A 218 -38.25 -42.34 -11.47
N ARG A 219 -38.06 -42.21 -10.14
CA ARG A 219 -38.95 -42.84 -9.14
C ARG A 219 -40.39 -42.32 -9.20
N LEU A 220 -40.61 -41.07 -9.58
CA LEU A 220 -41.95 -40.50 -9.77
C LEU A 220 -42.58 -40.98 -11.08
N ALA A 221 -41.78 -41.14 -12.14
CA ALA A 221 -42.24 -41.60 -13.45
C ALA A 221 -42.49 -43.11 -13.51
N SER A 222 -41.61 -43.93 -12.91
CA SER A 222 -41.73 -45.39 -12.84
C SER A 222 -42.52 -45.85 -11.61
N GLY A 223 -42.63 -45.00 -10.59
CA GLY A 223 -43.28 -45.30 -9.31
C GLY A 223 -44.49 -44.44 -9.03
N SER A 224 -45.36 -44.22 -10.03
CA SER A 224 -46.76 -43.97 -9.71
C SER A 224 -47.23 -45.15 -8.83
N ALA A 225 -47.97 -44.89 -7.74
CA ALA A 225 -48.47 -46.00 -6.91
C ALA A 225 -49.25 -47.01 -7.77
N ALA A 226 -49.85 -46.52 -8.86
CA ALA A 226 -50.48 -47.32 -9.89
C ALA A 226 -49.54 -48.31 -10.60
N GLY A 227 -48.31 -47.92 -10.96
CA GLY A 227 -47.34 -48.83 -11.57
C GLY A 227 -46.93 -49.97 -10.63
N ARG A 228 -46.66 -49.66 -9.35
CA ARG A 228 -46.30 -50.67 -8.35
C ARG A 228 -47.45 -51.59 -7.96
N LEU A 229 -48.68 -51.04 -7.86
CA LEU A 229 -49.89 -51.82 -7.60
C LEU A 229 -50.25 -52.70 -8.81
N ASN A 230 -49.91 -52.28 -10.05
CA ASN A 230 -50.13 -53.11 -11.22
C ASN A 230 -49.21 -54.35 -11.26
N GLU A 231 -48.01 -54.23 -10.70
CA GLU A 231 -47.06 -55.34 -10.55
C GLU A 231 -47.26 -56.16 -9.27
N SER A 232 -48.17 -55.75 -8.37
CA SER A 232 -48.39 -56.46 -7.10
C SER A 232 -49.21 -57.73 -7.30
N ALA A 233 -48.96 -58.73 -6.45
CA ALA A 233 -49.86 -59.86 -6.30
C ALA A 233 -51.23 -59.39 -5.79
N ALA A 234 -52.27 -60.15 -6.15
CA ALA A 234 -53.61 -59.92 -5.61
C ALA A 234 -53.60 -60.18 -4.09
N PRO A 235 -54.33 -59.37 -3.29
CA PRO A 235 -54.59 -59.71 -1.89
C PRO A 235 -55.30 -61.05 -1.77
N ASP A 236 -54.99 -61.83 -0.73
CA ASP A 236 -55.62 -63.13 -0.46
C ASP A 236 -57.15 -63.01 -0.26
N ASP A 237 -57.61 -61.90 0.33
CA ASP A 237 -59.03 -61.55 0.47
C ASP A 237 -59.28 -60.09 0.02
N ILE A 238 -59.95 -59.95 -1.12
CA ILE A 238 -60.31 -58.65 -1.71
C ILE A 238 -61.38 -57.92 -0.90
N ALA A 239 -62.31 -58.63 -0.26
CA ALA A 239 -63.35 -58.02 0.54
C ALA A 239 -62.79 -57.43 1.83
N GLU A 240 -61.86 -58.14 2.47
CA GLU A 240 -61.14 -57.63 3.63
C GLU A 240 -60.28 -56.40 3.25
N PHE A 241 -59.54 -56.48 2.14
CA PHE A 241 -58.75 -55.36 1.63
C PHE A 241 -59.60 -54.11 1.36
N ARG A 242 -60.78 -54.29 0.77
CA ARG A 242 -61.75 -53.21 0.56
C ARG A 242 -62.20 -52.57 1.87
N ASN A 243 -62.58 -53.38 2.85
CA ASN A 243 -63.06 -52.88 4.14
C ASN A 243 -61.97 -52.07 4.87
N ARG A 244 -60.72 -52.57 4.88
CA ARG A 244 -59.58 -51.82 5.43
C ARG A 244 -59.37 -50.47 4.72
N THR A 245 -59.52 -50.45 3.40
CA THR A 245 -59.40 -49.21 2.60
C THR A 245 -60.52 -48.23 2.90
N LEU A 246 -61.77 -48.69 3.01
CA LEU A 246 -62.92 -47.87 3.41
C LEU A 246 -62.72 -47.24 4.80
N ASP A 247 -62.18 -48.01 5.75
CA ASP A 247 -61.93 -47.50 7.09
C ASP A 247 -60.81 -46.46 7.11
N GLU A 248 -59.79 -46.59 6.26
CA GLU A 248 -58.75 -45.57 6.13
C GLU A 248 -59.28 -44.27 5.50
N ILE A 249 -60.21 -44.36 4.54
CA ILE A 249 -60.91 -43.18 3.98
C ILE A 249 -61.76 -42.49 5.06
N LYS A 250 -62.42 -43.23 5.96
CA LYS A 250 -63.17 -42.65 7.09
C LYS A 250 -62.23 -42.00 8.13
N ARG A 251 -61.07 -42.60 8.38
CA ARG A 251 -60.05 -42.01 9.27
C ARG A 251 -59.51 -40.70 8.70
N PHE A 252 -59.24 -40.66 7.39
CA PHE A 252 -58.86 -39.43 6.69
C PHE A 252 -59.91 -38.33 6.89
N GLU A 253 -61.19 -38.65 6.68
CA GLU A 253 -62.28 -37.69 6.88
C GLU A 253 -62.32 -37.16 8.32
N THR A 254 -62.26 -38.06 9.30
CA THR A 254 -62.26 -37.70 10.73
C THR A 254 -61.07 -36.81 11.08
N ALA A 255 -59.88 -37.15 10.58
CA ALA A 255 -58.65 -36.40 10.84
C ALA A 255 -58.64 -35.02 10.15
N ALA A 256 -59.23 -34.91 8.96
CA ALA A 256 -59.35 -33.64 8.24
C ALA A 256 -60.35 -32.70 8.94
N MET A 257 -61.50 -33.24 9.39
CA MET A 257 -62.48 -32.48 10.16
C MET A 257 -61.92 -32.01 11.51
N ALA A 258 -61.10 -32.83 12.18
CA ALA A 258 -60.43 -32.44 13.43
C ALA A 258 -59.39 -31.31 13.27
N LYS A 259 -58.97 -30.99 12.03
CA LYS A 259 -58.04 -29.91 11.70
C LYS A 259 -58.75 -28.67 11.11
N ASP A 260 -60.05 -28.53 11.35
CA ASP A 260 -60.88 -27.41 10.89
C ASP A 260 -60.88 -27.21 9.35
N VAL A 261 -60.64 -28.28 8.58
CA VAL A 261 -60.75 -28.21 7.12
C VAL A 261 -62.22 -28.05 6.72
N PRO A 262 -62.57 -27.12 5.80
CA PRO A 262 -63.94 -26.93 5.37
C PRO A 262 -64.59 -28.23 4.89
N ASN A 263 -65.81 -28.52 5.37
CA ASN A 263 -66.51 -29.78 5.08
C ASN A 263 -66.64 -30.04 3.56
N ARG A 264 -66.88 -28.98 2.77
CA ARG A 264 -66.90 -29.06 1.30
C ARG A 264 -65.59 -29.63 0.73
N THR A 265 -64.46 -29.14 1.21
CA THR A 265 -63.11 -29.60 0.81
C THR A 265 -62.88 -31.05 1.23
N VAL A 266 -63.27 -31.42 2.46
CA VAL A 266 -63.16 -32.80 2.95
C VAL A 266 -63.97 -33.77 2.09
N ARG A 267 -65.22 -33.42 1.74
CA ARG A 267 -66.07 -34.25 0.88
C ARG A 267 -65.49 -34.47 -0.52
N ILE A 268 -64.95 -33.41 -1.12
CA ILE A 268 -64.30 -33.49 -2.43
C ILE A 268 -63.03 -34.33 -2.35
N ALA A 269 -62.21 -34.12 -1.32
CA ALA A 269 -60.99 -34.89 -1.09
C ALA A 269 -61.27 -36.39 -0.91
N ARG A 270 -62.28 -36.72 -0.08
CA ARG A 270 -62.74 -38.09 0.15
C ARG A 270 -63.16 -38.76 -1.16
N TYR A 271 -63.88 -38.02 -2.02
CA TYR A 271 -64.30 -38.51 -3.33
C TYR A 271 -63.10 -38.72 -4.26
N ALA A 272 -62.23 -37.71 -4.38
CA ALA A 272 -61.06 -37.73 -5.24
C ALA A 272 -60.12 -38.90 -4.90
N LEU A 273 -59.89 -39.16 -3.61
CA LEU A 273 -59.09 -40.30 -3.15
C LEU A 273 -59.77 -41.63 -3.46
N SER A 274 -61.07 -41.76 -3.17
CA SER A 274 -61.84 -42.99 -3.46
C SER A 274 -61.84 -43.33 -4.95
N ALA A 275 -62.10 -42.33 -5.81
CA ALA A 275 -62.07 -42.49 -7.27
C ALA A 275 -60.67 -42.83 -7.78
N THR A 276 -59.63 -42.27 -7.17
CA THR A 276 -58.24 -42.58 -7.52
C THR A 276 -57.87 -44.01 -7.18
N ILE A 277 -58.21 -44.47 -5.98
CA ILE A 277 -57.95 -45.83 -5.55
C ILE A 277 -58.70 -46.83 -6.44
N ASP A 278 -59.98 -46.58 -6.73
CA ASP A 278 -60.77 -47.42 -7.63
C ASP A 278 -60.16 -47.48 -9.04
N ASP A 279 -59.81 -46.33 -9.64
CA ASP A 279 -59.19 -46.28 -10.97
C ASP A 279 -57.85 -47.02 -11.01
N VAL A 280 -57.04 -46.87 -9.96
CA VAL A 280 -55.74 -47.55 -9.87
C VAL A 280 -55.92 -49.06 -9.71
N ILE A 281 -56.76 -49.52 -8.77
CA ILE A 281 -56.97 -50.95 -8.51
C ILE A 281 -57.56 -51.65 -9.74
N LEU A 282 -58.59 -51.08 -10.37
CA LEU A 282 -59.23 -51.67 -11.55
C LEU A 282 -58.28 -51.84 -12.73
N ASN A 283 -57.14 -51.13 -12.74
CA ASN A 283 -56.15 -51.18 -13.80
C ASN A 283 -54.86 -51.91 -13.38
N THR A 284 -54.94 -52.67 -12.29
CA THR A 284 -53.95 -53.69 -11.93
C THR A 284 -54.22 -55.01 -12.66
N ARG A 285 -53.24 -55.92 -12.71
CA ARG A 285 -53.39 -57.25 -13.32
C ARG A 285 -54.53 -58.09 -12.74
N TRP A 286 -54.87 -57.89 -11.48
CA TRP A 286 -55.87 -58.68 -10.76
C TRP A 286 -57.20 -57.94 -10.55
N GLY A 287 -57.20 -56.60 -10.44
CA GLY A 287 -58.38 -55.83 -10.01
C GLY A 287 -59.58 -55.91 -10.96
N GLY A 288 -59.35 -56.06 -12.26
CA GLY A 288 -60.43 -56.27 -13.24
C GLY A 288 -61.12 -57.63 -13.12
N GLN A 289 -60.46 -58.63 -12.54
CA GLN A 289 -60.95 -60.01 -12.41
C GLN A 289 -61.42 -60.35 -10.98
N SER A 290 -61.07 -59.51 -9.99
CA SER A 290 -61.23 -59.76 -8.56
C SER A 290 -62.58 -59.35 -7.96
N GLY A 291 -63.55 -58.97 -8.78
CA GLY A 291 -64.87 -58.49 -8.34
C GLY A 291 -64.87 -57.10 -7.70
N TRP A 292 -63.75 -56.35 -7.71
CA TRP A 292 -63.66 -55.00 -7.15
C TRP A 292 -64.68 -54.04 -7.79
N ALA A 293 -64.92 -54.17 -9.09
CA ALA A 293 -65.90 -53.37 -9.84
C ALA A 293 -67.33 -53.48 -9.28
N ASN A 294 -67.71 -54.60 -8.68
CA ASN A 294 -69.06 -54.85 -8.18
C ASN A 294 -69.34 -54.18 -6.82
N GLY A 295 -68.32 -53.56 -6.21
CA GLY A 295 -68.48 -52.80 -4.97
C GLY A 295 -67.23 -51.98 -4.71
N SER A 296 -66.93 -51.07 -5.64
CA SER A 296 -65.81 -50.13 -5.55
C SER A 296 -66.02 -49.15 -4.38
N LEU A 297 -64.98 -48.42 -3.98
CA LEU A 297 -65.11 -47.44 -2.89
C LEU A 297 -66.13 -46.34 -3.22
N VAL A 298 -66.11 -45.85 -4.46
CA VAL A 298 -67.07 -44.84 -4.94
C VAL A 298 -68.49 -45.40 -4.95
N SER A 299 -68.67 -46.65 -5.39
CA SER A 299 -69.97 -47.31 -5.37
C SER A 299 -70.51 -47.49 -3.95
N VAL A 300 -69.68 -47.92 -3.00
CA VAL A 300 -70.09 -48.13 -1.60
C VAL A 300 -70.38 -46.82 -0.87
N LEU A 301 -69.56 -45.78 -1.07
CA LEU A 301 -69.66 -44.52 -0.32
C LEU A 301 -70.64 -43.51 -0.93
N TYR A 302 -70.84 -43.54 -2.25
CA TYR A 302 -71.59 -42.53 -2.98
C TYR A 302 -72.72 -43.11 -3.85
N ASN A 303 -72.86 -44.44 -3.90
CA ASN A 303 -73.84 -45.14 -4.74
C ASN A 303 -73.72 -44.77 -6.24
N GLU A 304 -72.49 -44.48 -6.69
CA GLU A 304 -72.15 -44.11 -8.06
C GLU A 304 -71.32 -45.20 -8.72
N THR A 305 -71.62 -45.53 -9.98
CA THR A 305 -70.86 -46.51 -10.78
C THR A 305 -69.86 -45.87 -11.76
N TRP A 306 -69.88 -44.53 -11.91
CA TRP A 306 -69.08 -43.76 -12.88
C TRP A 306 -68.13 -42.76 -12.21
N GLY A 307 -67.27 -43.24 -11.31
CA GLY A 307 -66.36 -42.38 -10.52
C GLY A 307 -65.32 -41.60 -11.34
N GLY A 308 -64.94 -42.13 -12.52
CA GLY A 308 -63.87 -41.58 -13.36
C GLY A 308 -64.22 -40.28 -14.11
N GLU A 309 -65.51 -39.98 -14.33
CA GLU A 309 -65.93 -38.75 -15.02
C GLU A 309 -66.16 -37.60 -14.05
N ARG A 310 -66.85 -37.89 -12.94
CA ARG A 310 -67.22 -36.92 -11.90
C ARG A 310 -66.01 -36.29 -11.22
N PHE A 311 -64.88 -37.00 -11.13
CA PHE A 311 -63.61 -36.41 -10.69
C PHE A 311 -63.23 -35.18 -11.54
N TYR A 312 -63.32 -35.30 -12.87
CA TYR A 312 -62.94 -34.22 -13.77
C TYR A 312 -63.98 -33.08 -13.77
N ASP A 313 -65.24 -33.38 -13.50
CA ASP A 313 -66.28 -32.35 -13.32
C ASP A 313 -66.00 -31.51 -12.07
N LEU A 314 -65.68 -32.17 -10.95
CA LEU A 314 -65.26 -31.51 -9.72
C LEU A 314 -63.98 -30.69 -9.94
N LEU A 315 -62.99 -31.25 -10.65
CA LEU A 315 -61.76 -30.54 -10.97
C LEU A 315 -62.05 -29.26 -11.77
N SER A 316 -62.88 -29.35 -12.81
CA SER A 316 -63.27 -28.22 -13.64
C SER A 316 -64.01 -27.14 -12.84
N GLN A 317 -64.92 -27.56 -11.94
CA GLN A 317 -65.63 -26.63 -11.05
C GLN A 317 -64.69 -25.91 -10.09
N LEU A 318 -63.70 -26.61 -9.52
CA LEU A 318 -62.73 -26.00 -8.61
C LEU A 318 -61.74 -25.10 -9.34
N MET A 319 -61.36 -25.45 -10.57
CA MET A 319 -60.48 -24.63 -11.41
C MET A 319 -61.12 -23.29 -11.82
N ALA A 320 -62.45 -23.15 -11.73
CA ALA A 320 -63.12 -21.87 -11.98
C ALA A 320 -62.71 -20.80 -10.95
N ASN A 321 -62.53 -21.19 -9.69
CA ASN A 321 -62.09 -20.32 -8.59
C ASN A 321 -60.89 -20.96 -7.84
N PRO A 322 -59.66 -20.89 -8.39
CA PRO A 322 -58.51 -21.57 -7.81
C PRO A 322 -58.09 -21.03 -6.43
N GLU A 323 -58.35 -19.75 -6.14
CA GLU A 323 -57.93 -19.10 -4.90
C GLU A 323 -58.58 -19.72 -3.66
N ASP A 324 -59.88 -20.01 -3.72
CA ASP A 324 -60.64 -20.60 -2.61
C ASP A 324 -60.46 -22.13 -2.50
N ASN A 325 -59.96 -22.77 -3.56
CA ASN A 325 -59.98 -24.22 -3.71
C ASN A 325 -58.58 -24.83 -3.89
N VAL A 326 -57.52 -24.05 -3.62
CA VAL A 326 -56.14 -24.44 -3.92
C VAL A 326 -55.72 -25.75 -3.24
N ASP A 327 -56.14 -25.98 -2.00
CA ASP A 327 -55.83 -27.21 -1.25
C ASP A 327 -56.46 -28.45 -1.91
N ALA A 328 -57.71 -28.34 -2.38
CA ALA A 328 -58.41 -29.42 -3.08
C ALA A 328 -57.78 -29.68 -4.45
N LEU A 329 -57.43 -28.60 -5.17
CA LEU A 329 -56.74 -28.69 -6.46
C LEU A 329 -55.36 -29.35 -6.33
N GLU A 330 -54.60 -29.04 -5.28
CA GLU A 330 -53.31 -29.68 -4.97
C GLU A 330 -53.47 -31.19 -4.71
N LEU A 331 -54.46 -31.58 -3.91
CA LEU A 331 -54.75 -32.99 -3.67
C LEU A 331 -55.14 -33.72 -4.97
N MET A 332 -55.99 -33.11 -5.80
CA MET A 332 -56.38 -33.70 -7.09
C MET A 332 -55.19 -33.75 -8.07
N ALA A 333 -54.28 -32.78 -8.02
CA ALA A 333 -53.03 -32.82 -8.78
C ALA A 333 -52.14 -33.98 -8.33
N ILE A 334 -52.08 -34.26 -7.02
CA ILE A 334 -51.40 -35.44 -6.47
C ILE A 334 -52.07 -36.73 -6.98
N CYS A 335 -53.40 -36.82 -6.96
CA CYS A 335 -54.12 -37.97 -7.52
C CYS A 335 -53.77 -38.25 -8.99
N LEU A 336 -53.73 -37.20 -9.83
CA LEU A 336 -53.32 -37.29 -11.24
C LEU A 336 -51.84 -37.69 -11.39
N ALA A 337 -50.97 -37.27 -10.47
CA ALA A 337 -49.55 -37.65 -10.46
C ALA A 337 -49.34 -39.11 -10.00
N ILE A 338 -50.16 -39.59 -9.06
CA ILE A 338 -50.13 -40.97 -8.53
C ILE A 338 -50.66 -41.99 -9.55
N GLY A 339 -51.43 -41.56 -10.54
CA GLY A 339 -51.80 -42.38 -11.69
C GLY A 339 -53.29 -42.43 -12.01
N PHE A 340 -54.12 -41.54 -11.44
CA PHE A 340 -55.51 -41.40 -11.86
C PHE A 340 -55.58 -40.96 -13.33
N VAL A 341 -56.29 -41.71 -14.17
CA VAL A 341 -56.51 -41.35 -15.59
C VAL A 341 -58.01 -41.30 -15.91
N GLY A 342 -58.83 -42.13 -15.24
CA GLY A 342 -60.29 -42.13 -15.39
C GLY A 342 -60.75 -42.19 -16.84
N LYS A 343 -61.69 -41.29 -17.22
CA LYS A 343 -62.30 -41.25 -18.57
C LYS A 343 -61.30 -41.08 -19.72
N TYR A 344 -60.14 -40.48 -19.47
CA TYR A 344 -59.13 -40.25 -20.50
C TYR A 344 -58.34 -41.52 -20.89
N ARG A 345 -58.52 -42.64 -20.18
CA ARG A 345 -57.87 -43.91 -20.52
C ARG A 345 -58.48 -44.57 -21.76
N VAL A 346 -59.79 -44.38 -21.97
CA VAL A 346 -60.58 -45.01 -23.05
C VAL A 346 -60.95 -44.04 -24.18
N SER A 347 -60.70 -42.74 -23.99
CA SER A 347 -61.01 -41.69 -24.98
C SER A 347 -59.92 -41.58 -26.04
N GLU A 348 -60.31 -41.36 -27.31
CA GLU A 348 -59.39 -41.15 -28.42
C GLU A 348 -58.54 -39.89 -28.20
N GLY A 349 -57.21 -40.05 -28.19
CA GLY A 349 -56.27 -38.98 -27.82
C GLY A 349 -56.33 -38.55 -26.34
N GLY A 350 -57.02 -39.31 -25.48
CA GLY A 350 -57.28 -38.95 -24.08
C GLY A 350 -56.02 -38.74 -23.23
N LEU A 351 -54.96 -39.53 -23.43
CA LEU A 351 -53.69 -39.37 -22.70
C LEU A 351 -53.01 -38.02 -22.97
N GLY A 352 -53.13 -37.49 -24.20
CA GLY A 352 -52.63 -36.16 -24.54
C GLY A 352 -53.43 -35.07 -23.83
N GLN A 353 -54.76 -35.20 -23.80
CA GLN A 353 -55.66 -34.29 -23.07
C GLN A 353 -55.39 -34.32 -21.57
N HIS A 354 -55.18 -35.51 -21.00
CA HIS A 354 -54.83 -35.71 -19.61
C HIS A 354 -53.51 -35.00 -19.23
N THR A 355 -52.50 -35.10 -20.10
CA THR A 355 -51.20 -34.45 -19.88
C THR A 355 -51.31 -32.93 -19.93
N ARG A 356 -52.10 -32.39 -20.88
CA ARG A 356 -52.39 -30.94 -20.94
C ARG A 356 -53.11 -30.47 -19.67
N LEU A 357 -54.14 -31.19 -19.25
CA LEU A 357 -54.91 -30.87 -18.04
C LEU A 357 -54.02 -30.85 -16.78
N ARG A 358 -53.09 -31.80 -16.64
CA ARG A 358 -52.12 -31.80 -15.53
C ARG A 358 -51.25 -30.54 -15.54
N HIS A 359 -50.81 -30.10 -16.72
CA HIS A 359 -49.99 -28.90 -16.87
C HIS A 359 -50.79 -27.63 -16.55
N ASP A 360 -52.04 -27.55 -17.01
CA ASP A 360 -52.93 -26.42 -16.76
C ASP A 360 -53.31 -26.33 -15.27
N LEU A 361 -53.60 -27.45 -14.63
CA LEU A 361 -53.83 -27.54 -13.18
C LEU A 361 -52.60 -27.09 -12.39
N TYR A 362 -51.41 -27.55 -12.78
CA TYR A 362 -50.16 -27.15 -12.13
C TYR A 362 -49.94 -25.63 -12.24
N ARG A 363 -50.18 -25.04 -13.41
CA ARG A 363 -50.12 -23.59 -13.61
C ARG A 363 -51.13 -22.84 -12.74
N ALA A 364 -52.36 -23.33 -12.65
CA ALA A 364 -53.40 -22.72 -11.82
C ALA A 364 -53.01 -22.70 -10.34
N ILE A 365 -52.49 -23.81 -9.81
CA ILE A 365 -51.99 -23.89 -8.43
C ILE A 365 -50.83 -22.93 -8.20
N ARG A 366 -49.85 -22.88 -9.12
CA ARG A 366 -48.68 -22.00 -9.00
C ARG A 366 -49.03 -20.52 -9.10
N ARG A 367 -50.10 -20.16 -9.80
CA ARG A 367 -50.58 -18.78 -9.82
C ARG A 367 -51.03 -18.31 -8.43
N VAL A 368 -51.63 -19.21 -7.64
CA VAL A 368 -52.13 -18.90 -6.28
C VAL A 368 -51.03 -19.03 -5.22
N ARG A 369 -50.24 -20.11 -5.25
CA ARG A 369 -49.20 -20.38 -4.24
C ARG A 369 -47.89 -19.65 -4.46
N GLY A 370 -47.68 -19.09 -5.65
CA GLY A 370 -46.42 -18.50 -6.06
C GLY A 370 -45.41 -19.53 -6.61
N PRO A 371 -44.19 -19.05 -6.93
CA PRO A 371 -43.13 -19.90 -7.47
C PRO A 371 -42.71 -20.99 -6.46
N TYR A 372 -42.19 -22.10 -6.97
CA TYR A 372 -41.61 -23.13 -6.10
C TYR A 372 -40.43 -22.54 -5.31
N ASP A 373 -40.22 -23.07 -4.09
CA ASP A 373 -39.06 -22.71 -3.30
C ASP A 373 -37.79 -23.14 -4.05
N ARG A 374 -37.02 -22.16 -4.53
CA ARG A 374 -35.78 -22.37 -5.28
C ARG A 374 -34.64 -22.83 -4.39
N SER A 375 -34.83 -22.81 -3.07
CA SER A 375 -33.80 -23.27 -2.16
C SER A 375 -33.64 -24.79 -2.26
N LEU A 376 -32.42 -25.22 -2.58
CA LEU A 376 -32.05 -26.64 -2.64
C LEU A 376 -32.01 -27.30 -1.25
N SER A 377 -32.08 -26.50 -0.18
CA SER A 377 -32.11 -26.92 1.21
C SER A 377 -33.02 -25.97 1.99
N ALA A 378 -33.90 -26.53 2.83
CA ALA A 378 -34.76 -25.78 3.75
C ALA A 378 -33.96 -24.90 4.75
N ALA A 379 -32.66 -25.16 4.91
CA ALA A 379 -31.73 -24.40 5.73
C ALA A 379 -30.49 -23.98 4.92
N TRP A 380 -30.69 -23.40 3.72
CA TRP A 380 -29.60 -22.91 2.87
C TRP A 380 -28.91 -21.66 3.43
N GLN A 381 -29.58 -20.91 4.30
CA GLN A 381 -28.99 -19.76 4.96
C GLN A 381 -27.95 -20.28 5.95
N GLY A 382 -26.69 -19.91 5.71
CA GLY A 382 -25.61 -20.22 6.64
C GLY A 382 -26.00 -19.78 8.04
N VAL A 383 -25.63 -20.55 9.06
CA VAL A 383 -25.79 -20.14 10.45
C VAL A 383 -25.19 -18.74 10.55
N ALA A 384 -26.00 -17.76 10.93
CA ALA A 384 -25.51 -16.44 11.29
C ALA A 384 -24.63 -16.63 12.52
N ALA A 385 -23.38 -17.02 12.30
CA ALA A 385 -22.35 -17.04 13.31
C ALA A 385 -22.04 -15.57 13.54
N PRO A 386 -22.53 -14.94 14.63
CA PRO A 386 -22.11 -13.58 14.93
C PRO A 386 -20.59 -13.61 14.96
N HIS A 387 -19.96 -12.72 14.20
CA HIS A 387 -18.53 -12.51 14.28
C HIS A 387 -18.20 -12.24 15.75
N ARG A 388 -17.72 -13.27 16.44
CA ARG A 388 -17.19 -13.13 17.79
C ARG A 388 -15.84 -12.49 17.61
N ALA A 389 -15.80 -11.16 17.67
CA ALA A 389 -14.56 -10.42 17.75
C ALA A 389 -13.67 -11.11 18.81
N PRO A 390 -12.36 -11.30 18.55
CA PRO A 390 -11.46 -11.87 19.54
C PRO A 390 -11.68 -11.12 20.87
N ARG A 391 -11.90 -11.87 21.95
CA ARG A 391 -12.21 -11.31 23.28
C ARG A 391 -11.33 -10.09 23.53
N SER A 392 -11.94 -8.91 23.66
CA SER A 392 -11.20 -7.64 23.73
C SER A 392 -10.08 -7.76 24.75
N MET A 393 -8.83 -7.51 24.34
CA MET A 393 -7.65 -7.43 25.21
C MET A 393 -7.72 -6.29 26.26
N ALA A 394 -8.88 -5.68 26.48
CA ALA A 394 -9.10 -4.60 27.43
C ALA A 394 -8.78 -4.99 28.88
N GLY A 395 -9.04 -6.25 29.29
CA GLY A 395 -8.75 -6.73 30.65
C GLY A 395 -7.26 -6.66 31.01
N PRO A 396 -6.36 -7.29 30.22
CA PRO A 396 -4.91 -7.19 30.41
C PRO A 396 -4.38 -5.75 30.40
N TRP A 397 -4.88 -4.90 29.50
CA TRP A 397 -4.45 -3.50 29.42
C TRP A 397 -4.93 -2.65 30.61
N LEU A 398 -6.13 -2.89 31.14
CA LEU A 398 -6.59 -2.26 32.37
C LEU A 398 -5.75 -2.70 33.57
N ALA A 399 -5.44 -4.00 33.68
CA ALA A 399 -4.54 -4.52 34.71
C ALA A 399 -3.14 -3.90 34.60
N ALA A 400 -2.58 -3.79 33.40
CA ALA A 400 -1.30 -3.13 33.16
C ALA A 400 -1.33 -1.63 33.53
N ALA A 401 -2.41 -0.92 33.20
CA ALA A 401 -2.59 0.48 33.58
C ALA A 401 -2.68 0.67 35.11
N ILE A 402 -3.39 -0.23 35.81
CA ILE A 402 -3.45 -0.23 37.29
C ILE A 402 -2.06 -0.47 37.88
N VAL A 403 -1.31 -1.46 37.36
CA VAL A 403 0.06 -1.73 37.82
C VAL A 403 0.97 -0.53 37.58
N ALA A 404 0.90 0.11 36.41
CA ALA A 404 1.67 1.32 36.11
C ALA A 404 1.33 2.47 37.06
N ALA A 405 0.05 2.68 37.37
CA ALA A 405 -0.39 3.70 38.33
C ALA A 405 0.12 3.42 39.75
N LEU A 406 0.12 2.15 40.19
CA LEU A 406 0.68 1.75 41.48
C LEU A 406 2.20 1.97 41.56
N LEU A 407 2.92 1.64 40.48
CA LEU A 407 4.37 1.89 40.39
C LEU A 407 4.69 3.38 40.41
N ALA A 408 3.90 4.21 39.71
CA ALA A 408 4.05 5.66 39.74
C ALA A 408 3.77 6.23 41.13
N ALA A 409 2.71 5.78 41.82
CA ALA A 409 2.41 6.18 43.18
C ALA A 409 3.54 5.79 44.16
N LEU A 410 4.07 4.57 44.03
CA LEU A 410 5.20 4.09 44.81
C LEU A 410 6.47 4.93 44.57
N TRP A 411 6.75 5.29 43.30
CA TRP A 411 7.88 6.13 42.95
C TRP A 411 7.74 7.55 43.52
N ILE A 412 6.55 8.16 43.41
CA ILE A 412 6.27 9.49 43.98
C ILE A 412 6.45 9.45 45.51
N PHE A 413 5.85 8.46 46.18
CA PHE A 413 5.97 8.29 47.63
C PHE A 413 7.44 8.13 48.06
N SER A 414 8.18 7.24 47.38
CA SER A 414 9.59 6.98 47.66
C SER A 414 10.45 8.23 47.40
N SER A 415 10.16 9.00 46.35
CA SER A 415 10.88 10.23 46.01
C SER A 415 10.65 11.33 47.06
N ILE A 416 9.41 11.49 47.54
CA ILE A 416 9.08 12.46 48.59
C ILE A 416 9.72 12.03 49.92
N SER A 417 9.61 10.76 50.28
CA SER A 417 10.22 10.22 51.49
C SER A 417 11.75 10.39 51.47
N LEU A 418 12.39 10.06 50.34
CA LEU A 418 13.83 10.21 50.18
C LEU A 418 14.26 11.69 50.28
N ARG A 419 13.55 12.61 49.61
CA ARG A 419 13.83 14.05 49.72
C ARG A 419 13.74 14.54 51.17
N GLY A 420 12.70 14.15 51.90
CA GLY A 420 12.57 14.50 53.32
C GLY A 420 13.73 13.96 54.17
N THR A 421 14.18 12.72 53.92
CA THR A 421 15.35 12.16 54.64
C THR A 421 16.66 12.85 54.27
N VAL A 422 16.84 13.22 52.99
CA VAL A 422 18.02 13.92 52.50
C VAL A 422 18.08 15.33 53.04
N GLU A 423 16.97 16.07 53.05
CA GLU A 423 16.89 17.42 53.62
C GLU A 423 17.16 17.39 55.14
N ALA A 424 16.59 16.44 55.86
CA ALA A 424 16.85 16.27 57.29
C ALA A 424 18.32 15.90 57.59
N ALA A 425 18.96 15.10 56.73
CA ALA A 425 20.38 14.78 56.85
C ALA A 425 21.27 15.98 56.47
N ALA A 426 20.92 16.70 55.41
CA ALA A 426 21.61 17.89 54.96
C ALA A 426 21.59 18.98 56.03
N GLU A 427 20.47 19.17 56.72
CA GLU A 427 20.37 20.16 57.80
C GLU A 427 21.26 19.78 59.00
N LYS A 428 21.34 18.49 59.35
CA LYS A 428 22.29 18.02 60.37
C LYS A 428 23.75 18.28 60.00
N ILE A 429 24.12 18.11 58.71
CA ILE A 429 25.46 18.44 58.20
C ILE A 429 25.70 19.95 58.22
N ARG A 430 24.68 20.74 57.86
CA ARG A 430 24.75 22.20 57.84
C ARG A 430 25.02 22.78 59.22
N VAL A 431 24.40 22.21 60.26
CA VAL A 431 24.61 22.59 61.66
C VAL A 431 26.00 22.19 62.18
N LEU A 432 26.67 21.21 61.56
CA LEU A 432 28.06 20.85 61.87
C LEU A 432 29.08 21.80 61.22
N ALA A 433 28.69 22.62 60.23
CA ALA A 433 29.57 23.62 59.65
C ALA A 433 29.75 24.80 60.63
N PRO A 434 31.00 25.18 60.99
CA PRO A 434 31.21 26.29 61.92
C PRO A 434 30.65 27.59 61.33
N ALA A 435 29.86 28.33 62.12
CA ALA A 435 29.26 29.62 61.73
C ALA A 435 30.27 30.78 61.62
N MET A 436 31.56 30.49 61.81
CA MET A 436 32.64 31.47 61.71
C MET A 436 33.39 31.24 60.38
N PRO A 437 33.70 32.29 59.61
CA PRO A 437 34.53 32.13 58.42
C PRO A 437 35.90 31.60 58.86
N VAL A 438 36.29 30.44 58.33
CA VAL A 438 37.67 29.96 58.42
C VAL A 438 38.50 30.92 57.56
N VAL A 439 39.04 31.97 58.19
CA VAL A 439 39.95 32.91 57.55
C VAL A 439 41.30 32.21 57.41
N VAL A 440 41.52 31.60 56.24
CA VAL A 440 42.87 31.21 55.82
C VAL A 440 43.55 32.48 55.33
N GLU A 441 44.36 33.11 56.19
CA GLU A 441 45.13 34.30 55.85
C GLU A 441 46.20 33.92 54.81
N ARG A 442 45.84 34.08 53.52
CA ARG A 442 46.76 33.97 52.40
C ARG A 442 47.30 35.36 52.10
N THR A 443 48.60 35.56 52.30
CA THR A 443 49.33 36.77 51.89
C THR A 443 49.04 37.11 50.43
N GLY A 444 48.67 38.38 50.18
CA GLY A 444 48.04 38.86 48.96
C GLY A 444 48.71 38.46 47.64
N VAL A 445 47.90 37.89 46.76
CA VAL A 445 48.15 37.79 45.32
C VAL A 445 47.35 38.92 44.66
N PRO A 446 47.91 39.73 43.73
CA PRO A 446 47.20 40.85 43.11
C PRO A 446 45.97 40.40 42.30
N ASP A 447 44.94 41.24 42.26
CA ASP A 447 43.66 41.05 41.56
C ASP A 447 43.84 40.46 40.14
N ILE A 448 43.19 39.32 39.90
CA ILE A 448 43.04 38.73 38.57
C ILE A 448 41.72 39.26 37.98
N PRO A 449 41.74 40.07 36.90
CA PRO A 449 40.52 40.52 36.22
C PRO A 449 39.85 39.36 35.47
N ASP A 450 38.52 39.40 35.36
CA ASP A 450 37.70 38.44 34.61
C ASP A 450 38.31 38.06 33.24
N PRO A 451 38.18 36.80 32.78
CA PRO A 451 38.70 36.38 31.49
C PRO A 451 37.97 37.12 30.36
N LYS A 452 38.60 38.17 29.83
CA LYS A 452 38.20 38.83 28.58
C LYS A 452 38.17 37.78 27.44
N PRO A 453 37.16 37.78 26.56
CA PRO A 453 37.17 36.94 25.37
C PRO A 453 38.45 37.22 24.56
N PRO A 454 39.08 36.20 23.93
CA PRO A 454 40.29 36.42 23.17
C PRO A 454 39.99 37.35 22.00
N VAL A 455 40.54 38.56 22.05
CA VAL A 455 40.53 39.51 20.93
C VAL A 455 41.32 38.86 19.79
N ARG A 456 40.65 38.43 18.71
CA ARG A 456 41.35 38.00 17.50
C ARG A 456 42.04 39.24 16.91
N GLN A 457 43.36 39.23 16.88
CA GLN A 457 44.13 40.30 16.25
C GLN A 457 43.81 40.34 14.75
N THR A 458 43.51 41.53 14.25
CA THR A 458 43.25 41.73 12.81
C THR A 458 44.52 41.50 11.99
N GLN A 459 44.38 41.16 10.71
CA GLN A 459 45.52 40.92 9.82
C GLN A 459 46.55 42.07 9.80
N ILE A 460 46.06 43.32 9.85
CA ILE A 460 46.92 44.50 9.89
C ILE A 460 47.67 44.64 11.23
N GLU A 461 47.05 44.25 12.35
CA GLU A 461 47.70 44.23 13.67
C GLU A 461 48.81 43.18 13.73
N ARG A 462 48.61 41.99 13.13
CA ARG A 462 49.63 40.94 13.07
C ARG A 462 50.86 41.38 12.27
N LEU A 463 50.64 41.93 11.06
CA LEU A 463 51.71 42.44 10.20
C LEU A 463 52.43 43.64 10.84
N SER A 464 51.68 44.55 11.46
CA SER A 464 52.25 45.73 12.15
C SER A 464 53.04 45.33 13.40
N ALA A 465 52.59 44.31 14.15
CA ALA A 465 53.32 43.78 15.31
C ALA A 465 54.62 43.10 14.88
N PHE A 466 54.59 42.32 13.80
CA PHE A 466 55.79 41.62 13.30
C PHE A 466 56.86 42.61 12.80
N LEU A 467 56.45 43.69 12.13
CA LEU A 467 57.34 44.73 11.59
C LEU A 467 57.51 45.94 12.52
N ALA A 468 57.13 45.84 13.80
CA ALA A 468 57.10 46.98 14.72
C ALA A 468 58.44 47.70 14.86
N SER A 469 59.56 46.97 14.86
CA SER A 469 60.90 47.56 14.89
C SER A 469 61.24 48.37 13.64
N ASP A 470 60.79 47.91 12.47
CA ASP A 470 61.04 48.56 11.17
C ASP A 470 60.14 49.79 10.96
N ILE A 471 58.91 49.72 11.50
CA ILE A 471 57.98 50.86 11.58
C ILE A 471 58.52 51.93 12.53
N ALA A 472 58.98 51.55 13.72
CA ALA A 472 59.58 52.49 14.68
C ALA A 472 60.87 53.15 14.13
N ALA A 473 61.64 52.42 13.32
CA ALA A 473 62.80 52.96 12.61
C ALA A 473 62.44 53.85 11.40
N GLY A 474 61.14 53.95 11.04
CA GLY A 474 60.66 54.72 9.89
C GLY A 474 61.15 54.16 8.55
N THR A 475 61.40 52.85 8.47
CA THR A 475 61.86 52.15 7.26
C THR A 475 60.71 51.52 6.49
N VAL A 476 59.66 51.10 7.19
CA VAL A 476 58.46 50.46 6.63
C VAL A 476 57.20 51.10 7.19
N GLU A 477 56.13 51.13 6.41
CA GLU A 477 54.78 51.52 6.84
C GLU A 477 53.78 50.44 6.41
N VAL A 478 52.86 50.04 7.28
CA VAL A 478 51.78 49.10 6.94
C VAL A 478 50.47 49.89 6.89
N ALA A 479 49.76 49.85 5.76
CA ALA A 479 48.55 50.61 5.53
C ALA A 479 47.44 49.75 4.88
N PRO A 480 46.16 50.01 5.20
CA PRO A 480 45.05 49.40 4.48
C PRO A 480 44.92 50.02 3.07
N SER A 481 44.68 49.19 2.06
CA SER A 481 44.50 49.59 0.67
C SER A 481 43.30 48.86 0.06
N GLY A 482 42.10 49.43 0.23
CA GLY A 482 40.85 48.86 -0.29
C GLY A 482 40.59 47.43 0.21
N THR A 483 40.69 46.46 -0.70
CA THR A 483 40.52 45.01 -0.43
C THR A 483 41.85 44.30 -0.11
N SER A 484 42.92 45.02 0.17
CA SER A 484 44.26 44.50 0.44
C SER A 484 44.95 45.23 1.59
N VAL A 485 45.94 44.59 2.20
CA VAL A 485 46.90 45.21 3.11
C VAL A 485 48.19 45.46 2.34
N LEU A 486 48.82 46.62 2.57
CA LEU A 486 49.96 47.07 1.81
C LEU A 486 51.12 47.45 2.76
N ILE A 487 52.30 46.92 2.49
CA ILE A 487 53.54 47.19 3.22
C ILE A 487 54.42 48.08 2.33
N ARG A 488 54.65 49.33 2.73
CA ARG A 488 55.48 50.31 2.00
C ARG A 488 56.89 50.34 2.54
N MET A 489 57.86 50.23 1.66
CA MET A 489 59.26 50.48 2.01
C MET A 489 59.60 51.96 1.74
N LEU A 490 59.81 52.73 2.81
CA LEU A 490 59.96 54.19 2.76
C LEU A 490 61.38 54.65 2.40
N LYS A 491 62.38 53.78 2.61
CA LYS A 491 63.80 54.06 2.37
C LYS A 491 64.46 52.98 1.52
N ALA A 492 63.83 52.59 0.42
CA ALA A 492 64.45 51.67 -0.53
C ALA A 492 65.68 52.34 -1.16
N SER A 493 66.88 51.91 -0.76
CA SER A 493 68.13 52.42 -1.32
C SER A 493 68.39 51.76 -2.68
N PHE A 494 68.19 52.53 -3.74
CA PHE A 494 68.68 52.22 -5.07
C PHE A 494 69.96 53.03 -5.28
N PRO A 495 71.09 52.42 -5.69
CA PRO A 495 72.28 53.16 -6.08
C PRO A 495 71.92 54.28 -7.07
N SER A 496 72.61 55.41 -7.07
CA SER A 496 72.27 56.54 -7.95
C SER A 496 72.31 56.10 -9.43
N GLY A 497 71.15 56.04 -10.10
CA GLY A 497 70.99 55.52 -11.47
C GLY A 497 70.77 53.99 -11.57
N GLY A 498 70.74 53.28 -10.44
CA GLY A 498 70.54 51.84 -10.33
C GLY A 498 69.07 51.42 -10.46
N LEU A 499 68.87 50.33 -11.21
CA LEU A 499 67.58 49.66 -11.38
C LEU A 499 67.36 48.57 -10.32
N ASP A 500 68.45 48.08 -9.74
CA ASP A 500 68.44 47.04 -8.74
C ASP A 500 68.39 47.59 -7.33
N ILE A 501 67.56 46.95 -6.50
CA ILE A 501 67.51 47.23 -5.06
C ILE A 501 68.85 46.84 -4.44
N SER A 502 69.42 47.72 -3.62
CA SER A 502 70.73 47.48 -2.99
C SER A 502 70.70 46.21 -2.15
N GLY A 503 71.75 45.39 -2.25
CA GLY A 503 71.91 44.19 -1.40
C GLY A 503 71.95 44.49 0.10
N THR A 504 72.15 45.76 0.49
CA THR A 504 72.03 46.22 1.89
C THR A 504 70.60 46.14 2.43
N GLU A 505 69.58 46.11 1.56
CA GLU A 505 68.17 46.02 1.92
C GLU A 505 67.68 44.56 2.10
N ASP A 506 68.50 43.56 1.74
CA ASP A 506 68.15 42.14 1.84
C ASP A 506 67.67 41.72 3.25
N PRO A 507 68.27 42.20 4.37
CA PRO A 507 67.76 41.89 5.71
C PRO A 507 66.37 42.46 5.99
N LEU A 508 66.02 43.63 5.41
CA LEU A 508 64.70 44.24 5.57
C LEU A 508 63.66 43.52 4.71
N VAL A 509 63.99 43.22 3.45
CA VAL A 509 63.15 42.40 2.56
C VAL A 509 62.93 41.01 3.14
N GLY A 510 63.94 40.42 3.80
CA GLY A 510 63.82 39.14 4.50
C GLY A 510 62.81 39.17 5.65
N ARG A 511 62.78 40.24 6.45
CA ARG A 511 61.77 40.43 7.50
C ARG A 511 60.36 40.63 6.93
N ILE A 512 60.24 41.36 5.82
CA ILE A 512 58.97 41.52 5.10
C ILE A 512 58.49 40.17 4.55
N GLY A 513 59.38 39.36 3.96
CA GLY A 513 59.08 38.01 3.49
C GLY A 513 58.61 37.08 4.62
N ALA A 514 59.30 37.09 5.76
CA ALA A 514 58.91 36.32 6.93
C ALA A 514 57.54 36.74 7.49
N ALA A 515 57.23 38.05 7.49
CA ALA A 515 55.92 38.55 7.88
C ALA A 515 54.81 38.05 6.93
N LEU A 516 55.07 38.04 5.62
CA LEU A 516 54.13 37.61 4.58
C LEU A 516 53.93 36.09 4.51
N ASN A 517 54.88 35.29 4.99
CA ASN A 517 54.71 33.83 5.13
C ASN A 517 53.60 33.47 6.13
N GLY A 518 53.38 34.31 7.15
CA GLY A 518 52.29 34.14 8.12
C GLY A 518 50.89 34.41 7.57
N GLU A 519 50.78 34.98 6.38
CA GLU A 519 49.52 35.40 5.77
C GLU A 519 49.24 34.63 4.46
N LYS A 520 47.96 34.44 4.12
CA LYS A 520 47.54 33.66 2.94
C LYS A 520 47.24 34.58 1.74
N GLY A 521 47.55 34.11 0.53
CA GLY A 521 47.19 34.78 -0.73
C GLY A 521 48.39 35.20 -1.59
N PRO A 522 48.13 35.67 -2.83
CA PRO A 522 49.18 36.19 -3.72
C PRO A 522 49.77 37.49 -3.19
N ILE A 523 51.07 37.70 -3.43
CA ILE A 523 51.84 38.88 -3.04
C ILE A 523 52.21 39.64 -4.32
N LEU A 524 51.77 40.89 -4.43
CA LEU A 524 52.09 41.76 -5.56
C LEU A 524 53.10 42.83 -5.13
N VAL A 525 54.27 42.87 -5.77
CA VAL A 525 55.31 43.87 -5.54
C VAL A 525 55.14 45.02 -6.53
N ILE A 526 54.89 46.23 -6.04
CA ILE A 526 54.61 47.41 -6.86
C ILE A 526 55.78 48.39 -6.77
N GLY A 527 56.35 48.76 -7.90
CA GLY A 527 57.38 49.80 -7.98
C GLY A 527 56.81 51.14 -8.40
N HIS A 528 57.25 52.22 -7.76
CA HIS A 528 56.90 53.60 -8.11
C HIS A 528 58.15 54.47 -8.34
N THR A 529 58.00 55.50 -9.17
CA THR A 529 59.00 56.55 -9.42
C THR A 529 58.46 57.91 -8.99
N ASP A 530 59.33 58.93 -8.97
CA ASP A 530 58.89 60.31 -8.88
C ASP A 530 58.50 60.86 -10.26
N ASN A 531 58.11 62.13 -10.32
CA ASN A 531 57.69 62.82 -11.54
C ASN A 531 58.84 63.49 -12.31
N VAL A 532 60.11 63.23 -11.95
CA VAL A 532 61.25 63.82 -12.66
C VAL A 532 61.42 63.04 -13.96
N PRO A 533 61.34 63.69 -15.14
CA PRO A 533 61.54 62.99 -16.39
C PRO A 533 62.93 62.39 -16.47
N VAL A 534 63.00 61.16 -16.95
CA VAL A 534 64.24 60.43 -17.12
C VAL A 534 65.07 61.09 -18.23
N GLY A 535 66.32 61.44 -17.95
CA GLY A 535 67.22 62.04 -18.95
C GLY A 535 67.65 61.04 -20.04
N PRO A 536 68.11 61.51 -21.22
CA PRO A 536 68.47 60.67 -22.38
C PRO A 536 69.64 59.69 -22.17
N GLY A 537 70.28 59.69 -20.99
CA GLY A 537 71.35 58.74 -20.61
C GLY A 537 70.92 57.60 -19.68
N SER A 538 69.62 57.42 -19.42
CA SER A 538 69.11 56.33 -18.56
C SER A 538 68.95 55.02 -19.33
N PRO A 539 69.30 53.85 -18.74
CA PRO A 539 69.24 52.56 -19.43
C PRO A 539 67.86 52.14 -19.93
N LEU A 540 66.77 52.66 -19.35
CA LEU A 540 65.39 52.23 -19.61
C LEU A 540 64.48 53.31 -20.23
N GLY A 541 64.99 54.51 -20.48
CA GLY A 541 64.30 55.55 -21.25
C GLY A 541 63.14 56.29 -20.56
N ASP A 542 62.28 55.62 -19.77
CA ASP A 542 61.13 56.25 -19.11
C ASP A 542 60.90 55.80 -17.65
N ASN A 543 60.07 56.55 -16.93
CA ASN A 543 59.74 56.29 -15.52
C ASN A 543 58.98 54.97 -15.34
N MET A 544 58.20 54.57 -16.34
CA MET A 544 57.44 53.33 -16.30
C MET A 544 58.35 52.11 -16.31
N ALA A 545 59.30 52.03 -17.23
CA ALA A 545 60.26 50.93 -17.31
C ALA A 545 61.16 50.86 -16.05
N ILE A 546 61.55 52.01 -15.48
CA ILE A 546 62.28 52.06 -14.20
C ILE A 546 61.45 51.45 -13.07
N SER A 547 60.16 51.79 -12.99
CA SER A 547 59.28 51.25 -11.96
C SER A 547 59.12 49.73 -12.05
N VAL A 548 58.99 49.19 -13.27
CA VAL A 548 58.90 47.74 -13.53
C VAL A 548 60.20 47.03 -13.15
N ALA A 549 61.36 47.61 -13.52
CA ALA A 549 62.66 47.04 -13.21
C ALA A 549 62.91 47.00 -11.69
N ARG A 550 62.56 48.07 -10.96
CA ARG A 550 62.66 48.10 -9.49
C ARG A 550 61.72 47.11 -8.82
N ALA A 551 60.48 47.02 -9.30
CA ALA A 551 59.49 46.05 -8.81
C ALA A 551 59.99 44.61 -9.02
N ARG A 552 60.55 44.31 -10.22
CA ARG A 552 61.16 43.02 -10.52
C ARG A 552 62.33 42.72 -9.58
N SER A 553 63.25 43.66 -9.41
CA SER A 553 64.43 43.46 -8.55
C SER A 553 64.04 43.20 -7.09
N ALA A 554 63.06 43.94 -6.56
CA ALA A 554 62.52 43.72 -5.22
C ALA A 554 61.73 42.40 -5.11
N ALA A 555 60.98 42.00 -6.13
CA ALA A 555 60.28 40.71 -6.17
C ALA A 555 61.25 39.53 -6.21
N ASP A 556 62.34 39.62 -6.99
CA ASP A 556 63.37 38.59 -7.06
C ASP A 556 64.16 38.48 -5.75
N MET A 557 64.32 39.58 -5.01
CA MET A 557 64.86 39.56 -3.65
C MET A 557 63.87 38.93 -2.66
N LEU A 558 62.58 39.29 -2.71
CA LEU A 558 61.55 38.75 -1.84
C LEU A 558 61.36 37.24 -2.03
N ARG A 559 61.41 36.74 -3.28
CA ARG A 559 61.30 35.31 -3.63
C ARG A 559 62.31 34.42 -2.91
N ARG A 560 63.43 34.95 -2.44
CA ARG A 560 64.43 34.20 -1.67
C ARG A 560 64.04 34.00 -0.20
N HIS A 561 63.10 34.79 0.30
CA HIS A 561 62.73 34.87 1.71
C HIS A 561 61.26 34.49 1.99
N VAL A 562 60.50 34.12 0.97
CA VAL A 562 59.14 33.57 1.11
C VAL A 562 59.14 32.06 0.89
N ASP A 563 58.27 31.35 1.60
CA ASP A 563 58.21 29.87 1.57
C ASP A 563 57.72 29.34 0.22
N ASP A 564 56.85 30.09 -0.45
CA ASP A 564 56.33 29.77 -1.78
C ASP A 564 56.59 30.95 -2.75
N PRO A 565 57.67 30.88 -3.54
CA PRO A 565 58.04 31.91 -4.50
C PRO A 565 56.99 32.13 -5.61
N SER A 566 56.12 31.15 -5.87
CA SER A 566 55.09 31.26 -6.90
C SER A 566 53.99 32.27 -6.54
N ARG A 567 53.88 32.62 -5.25
CA ARG A 567 52.95 33.64 -4.74
C ARG A 567 53.36 35.07 -5.13
N VAL A 568 54.61 35.31 -5.55
CA VAL A 568 55.15 36.66 -5.76
C VAL A 568 55.08 37.07 -7.23
N SER A 569 54.27 38.09 -7.51
CA SER A 569 54.22 38.80 -8.79
C SER A 569 54.74 40.24 -8.64
N PHE A 570 55.01 40.93 -9.76
CA PHE A 570 55.49 42.31 -9.74
C PHE A 570 54.79 43.17 -10.80
N GLU A 571 54.63 44.45 -10.51
CA GLU A 571 54.03 45.46 -11.38
C GLU A 571 54.77 46.80 -11.20
N GLY A 572 55.01 47.52 -12.29
CA GLY A 572 55.49 48.91 -12.21
C GLY A 572 54.32 49.87 -12.40
N ARG A 573 54.26 50.96 -11.62
CA ARG A 573 53.23 52.00 -11.76
C ARG A 573 53.77 53.37 -12.16
N GLY A 574 55.05 53.46 -12.51
CA GLY A 574 55.70 54.72 -12.88
C GLY A 574 55.48 55.80 -11.82
N GLU A 575 55.17 57.01 -12.27
CA GLU A 575 54.89 58.18 -11.41
C GLU A 575 53.43 58.29 -10.96
N THR A 576 52.59 57.29 -11.30
CA THR A 576 51.18 57.26 -10.89
C THR A 576 51.06 56.97 -9.39
N ASP A 577 49.99 57.48 -8.77
CA ASP A 577 49.71 57.39 -7.33
C ASP A 577 50.83 57.94 -6.40
N PRO A 578 51.15 59.26 -6.47
CA PRO A 578 52.11 59.88 -5.56
C PRO A 578 51.54 59.96 -4.14
N ILE A 579 52.32 59.51 -3.15
CA ILE A 579 51.94 59.55 -1.73
C ILE A 579 52.45 60.81 -1.01
N ALA A 580 53.31 61.59 -1.66
CA ALA A 580 53.84 62.84 -1.16
C ALA A 580 53.99 63.87 -2.29
N SER A 581 54.16 65.15 -1.91
CA SER A 581 54.33 66.23 -2.89
C SER A 581 55.61 66.05 -3.71
N ASN A 582 55.46 66.02 -5.04
CA ASN A 582 56.59 65.99 -5.97
C ASN A 582 57.39 67.31 -6.00
N ALA A 583 56.91 68.37 -5.36
CA ALA A 583 57.60 69.66 -5.32
C ALA A 583 58.87 69.63 -4.45
N THR A 584 58.90 68.83 -3.37
CA THR A 584 60.04 68.76 -2.45
C THR A 584 60.93 67.55 -2.73
N ALA A 585 62.24 67.66 -2.45
CA ALA A 585 63.18 66.55 -2.62
C ALA A 585 62.81 65.34 -1.73
N GLU A 586 62.33 65.62 -0.51
CA GLU A 586 61.86 64.63 0.45
C GLU A 586 60.59 63.92 -0.04
N GLY A 587 59.63 64.66 -0.63
CA GLY A 587 58.41 64.06 -1.17
C GLY A 587 58.68 63.20 -2.41
N ARG A 588 59.59 63.63 -3.29
CA ARG A 588 60.08 62.78 -4.39
C ARG A 588 60.75 61.50 -3.90
N ALA A 589 61.53 61.57 -2.82
CA ALA A 589 62.15 60.39 -2.22
C ALA A 589 61.09 59.40 -1.69
N ARG A 590 59.99 59.87 -1.11
CA ARG A 590 58.86 59.01 -0.70
C ARG A 590 58.10 58.42 -1.88
N ASN A 591 58.04 59.11 -3.02
CA ASN A 591 57.37 58.60 -4.22
C ASN A 591 58.20 57.52 -4.94
N ARG A 592 59.54 57.53 -4.79
CA ARG A 592 60.44 56.43 -5.24
C ARG A 592 60.44 55.28 -4.23
N ARG A 593 59.38 54.47 -4.24
CA ARG A 593 59.13 53.41 -3.25
C ARG A 593 58.83 52.06 -3.90
N VAL A 594 58.90 51.03 -3.08
CA VAL A 594 58.38 49.69 -3.39
C VAL A 594 57.32 49.34 -2.35
N GLU A 595 56.20 48.83 -2.82
CA GLU A 595 55.08 48.38 -2.00
C GLU A 595 54.86 46.87 -2.17
N PHE A 596 54.47 46.19 -1.10
CA PHE A 596 54.12 44.77 -1.10
C PHE A 596 52.66 44.63 -0.72
N GLN A 597 51.82 44.15 -1.64
CA GLN A 597 50.37 44.06 -1.47
C GLN A 597 49.92 42.62 -1.29
N ILE A 598 49.03 42.38 -0.32
CA ILE A 598 48.40 41.07 -0.04
C ILE A 598 46.89 41.24 0.18
N PRO A 599 46.02 40.31 -0.28
CA PRO A 599 44.56 40.40 -0.05
C PRO A 599 44.18 40.44 1.43
N ALA A 600 43.15 41.22 1.76
CA ALA A 600 42.64 41.34 3.11
C ALA A 600 41.88 40.06 3.54
N GLU A 601 42.07 39.61 4.78
CA GLU A 601 41.33 38.50 5.38
C GLU A 601 39.83 38.83 5.51
N PRO A 602 38.90 37.93 5.15
CA PRO A 602 37.46 38.18 5.29
C PRO A 602 37.07 38.32 6.77
N GLN A 603 36.43 39.44 7.13
CA GLN A 603 35.92 39.66 8.48
C GLN A 603 34.79 38.67 8.77
N THR A 604 34.95 37.81 9.78
CA THR A 604 33.95 36.83 10.24
C THR A 604 33.49 37.11 11.66
#